data_AF-A0A3D0D7V0-F1
#
_entry.id   AF-A0A3D0D7V0-F1
#
_cell.length_a   1.000
_cell.length_b   1.000
_cell.length_c   1.000
_cell.angle_alpha   90.00
_cell.angle_beta   90.00
_cell.angle_gamma   90.00
#
_symmetry.space_group_name_H-M   'P 1'
#
loop_
_entity.id
_entity.type
_entity.pdbx_description
1 polymer ?
#
loop_
_entity_poly.entity_id
_entity_poly.type
_entity_poly.pdbx_seq_one_letter_code
_entity_poly.pdbx_strand_id
1 'polypeptide(L)'
;ESDFTPLAPRQPVSSSAPASPAAGPACPHDHWGEEWSGSGIGLKLVNPGGNQVWLPGGLAAVFGDSQILGGVWGRSQSNIGVLGESNNYRGVVGKSTTSYGGFFESGNDHLDLALGGAVGRINSDPGDENSVLYLSSNADVIIKLDNDGGENNRLRVVNSGGGDVFTVDESGNLAAAGSKSAVVETANHGSRLLYAVESPEVWFEDFGAAALVAGEATVAFDPVFGETVNLKEDYHVFVTPLCDDPVLLSVTSKQAAAFTVRGVTLDGQPAECSFDYRIVARRRGYESVRLAPASDAAGLGGNQEGRR
;
A
#
# COMPACT_ATOMS: atom_id res chain seq x y z
N GLU A 1 -12.57 53.59 62.87
CA GLU A 1 -13.54 53.25 63.94
C GLU A 1 -12.78 52.78 65.16
N SER A 2 -12.23 53.73 65.91
CA SER A 2 -11.53 53.51 67.16
C SER A 2 -12.48 53.53 68.34
N ASP A 3 -13.67 52.92 68.21
CA ASP A 3 -14.64 52.78 69.31
C ASP A 3 -15.66 51.71 68.93
N PHE A 4 -15.47 50.50 69.45
CA PHE A 4 -16.42 49.41 69.36
C PHE A 4 -17.80 49.84 69.91
N THR A 5 -18.86 49.44 69.22
CA THR A 5 -20.26 49.67 69.64
C THR A 5 -20.64 48.75 70.81
N PRO A 6 -21.30 49.25 71.87
CA PRO A 6 -21.77 48.40 72.96
C PRO A 6 -22.87 47.44 72.49
N LEU A 7 -22.67 46.14 72.70
CA LEU A 7 -23.70 45.12 72.50
C LEU A 7 -24.52 44.94 73.78
N ALA A 8 -25.76 45.45 73.78
CA ALA A 8 -26.94 44.92 74.50
C ALA A 8 -28.14 45.89 74.36
N PRO A 9 -29.38 45.38 74.25
CA PRO A 9 -29.92 44.31 75.08
C PRO A 9 -30.04 42.96 74.37
N ARG A 10 -29.48 41.92 75.02
CA ARG A 10 -29.74 40.48 74.88
C ARG A 10 -30.28 40.02 73.51
N GLN A 11 -29.38 39.72 72.58
CA GLN A 11 -29.75 38.81 71.48
C GLN A 11 -29.85 37.37 72.04
N PRO A 12 -30.93 36.64 71.75
CA PRO A 12 -30.98 35.21 72.02
C PRO A 12 -29.89 34.51 71.21
N VAL A 13 -28.91 33.92 71.89
CA VAL A 13 -27.97 32.99 71.27
C VAL A 13 -28.72 31.68 71.05
N SER A 14 -29.05 31.38 69.80
CA SER A 14 -29.55 30.06 69.44
C SER A 14 -28.43 29.04 69.61
N SER A 15 -28.71 27.93 70.28
CA SER A 15 -27.84 26.75 70.32
C SER A 15 -27.88 25.93 69.03
N SER A 16 -28.68 26.33 68.04
CA SER A 16 -28.50 25.85 66.67
C SER A 16 -27.41 26.71 66.02
N ALA A 17 -26.31 26.09 65.62
CA ALA A 17 -25.47 26.69 64.58
C ALA A 17 -26.40 27.22 63.47
N PRO A 18 -26.18 28.42 62.91
CA PRO A 18 -26.93 28.81 61.73
C PRO A 18 -26.77 27.65 60.75
N ALA A 19 -27.90 27.08 60.31
CA ALA A 19 -27.85 26.14 59.20
C ALA A 19 -27.02 26.85 58.12
N SER A 20 -26.01 26.17 57.58
CA SER A 20 -25.24 26.67 56.44
C SER A 20 -26.23 27.36 55.52
N PRO A 21 -26.01 28.64 55.11
CA PRO A 21 -26.98 29.37 54.35
C PRO A 21 -27.47 28.45 53.23
N ALA A 22 -28.79 28.18 53.23
CA ALA A 22 -29.40 27.39 52.17
C ALA A 22 -28.92 28.04 50.87
N ALA A 23 -28.24 27.27 50.02
CA ALA A 23 -27.49 27.76 48.88
C ALA A 23 -28.33 28.80 48.12
N GLY A 24 -28.06 30.08 48.38
CA GLY A 24 -28.59 31.16 47.58
C GLY A 24 -28.01 31.04 46.17
N PRO A 25 -28.59 31.70 45.16
CA PRO A 25 -27.96 31.77 43.86
C PRO A 25 -26.53 32.27 44.06
N ALA A 26 -25.55 31.44 43.70
CA ALA A 26 -24.14 31.76 43.87
C ALA A 26 -23.88 33.12 43.19
N CYS A 27 -23.36 34.09 43.95
CA CYS A 27 -22.85 35.31 43.35
C CYS A 27 -21.73 34.93 42.38
N PRO A 28 -21.58 35.62 41.23
CA PRO A 28 -20.41 35.47 40.40
C PRO A 28 -19.15 35.66 41.25
N HIS A 29 -18.29 34.64 41.27
CA HIS A 29 -16.99 34.66 41.92
C HIS A 29 -16.00 33.96 40.99
N ASP A 30 -14.72 34.19 41.24
CA ASP A 30 -13.62 33.49 40.60
C ASP A 30 -12.91 32.57 41.60
N HIS A 31 -11.99 31.76 41.08
CA HIS A 31 -11.15 30.85 41.85
C HIS A 31 -9.67 31.19 41.60
N TRP A 32 -9.32 32.47 41.37
CA TRP A 32 -7.95 32.85 41.06
C TRP A 32 -7.02 32.60 42.26
N GLY A 33 -5.89 31.92 42.00
CA GLY A 33 -4.87 31.64 43.01
C GLY A 33 -5.21 30.48 43.94
N GLU A 34 -6.29 29.73 43.66
CA GLU A 34 -6.63 28.54 44.43
C GLU A 34 -5.78 27.32 44.00
N GLU A 35 -5.33 26.54 44.98
CA GLU A 35 -4.69 25.24 44.80
C GLU A 35 -5.52 24.17 45.50
N TRP A 36 -5.91 23.12 44.79
CA TRP A 36 -6.73 22.04 45.32
C TRP A 36 -5.92 20.75 45.39
N SER A 37 -5.89 20.10 46.56
CA SER A 37 -5.22 18.81 46.77
C SER A 37 -6.13 17.83 47.51
N GLY A 38 -5.99 16.54 47.24
CA GLY A 38 -6.80 15.47 47.84
C GLY A 38 -6.82 14.19 47.03
N SER A 39 -7.56 13.19 47.51
CA SER A 39 -7.80 11.93 46.78
C SER A 39 -9.17 11.96 46.09
N GLY A 40 -9.26 11.54 44.82
CA GLY A 40 -10.52 11.42 44.09
C GLY A 40 -10.67 12.45 42.96
N ILE A 41 -11.89 12.95 42.76
CA ILE A 41 -12.19 13.95 41.72
C ILE A 41 -11.95 15.36 42.29
N GLY A 42 -10.95 16.08 41.78
CA GLY A 42 -10.65 17.45 42.19
C GLY A 42 -11.72 18.45 41.74
N LEU A 43 -12.02 18.51 40.44
CA LEU A 43 -13.04 19.37 39.85
C LEU A 43 -14.01 18.55 38.98
N LYS A 44 -15.32 18.63 39.26
CA LYS A 44 -16.37 18.04 38.42
C LYS A 44 -17.28 19.14 37.89
N LEU A 45 -17.25 19.35 36.58
CA LEU A 45 -18.16 20.25 35.87
C LEU A 45 -19.21 19.41 35.14
N VAL A 46 -20.50 19.74 35.33
CA VAL A 46 -21.61 19.05 34.66
C VAL A 46 -22.52 20.11 34.04
N ASN A 47 -22.52 20.15 32.71
CA ASN A 47 -23.46 20.96 31.95
C ASN A 47 -24.14 20.06 30.91
N PRO A 48 -25.45 19.76 31.05
CA PRO A 48 -26.17 18.88 30.12
C PRO A 48 -26.57 19.56 28.80
N GLY A 49 -26.49 20.90 28.71
CA GLY A 49 -27.03 21.67 27.59
C GLY A 49 -26.00 22.42 26.73
N GLY A 50 -24.71 22.32 27.03
CA GLY A 50 -23.69 23.06 26.29
C GLY A 50 -22.28 22.83 26.79
N ASN A 51 -21.37 23.72 26.38
CA ASN A 51 -19.96 23.63 26.76
C ASN A 51 -19.82 23.68 28.29
N GLN A 52 -19.04 22.75 28.84
CA GLN A 52 -18.69 22.75 30.26
C GLN A 52 -17.57 23.75 30.55
N VAL A 53 -16.61 23.85 29.63
CA VAL A 53 -15.39 24.65 29.77
C VAL A 53 -15.05 25.27 28.41
N TRP A 54 -14.79 26.58 28.38
CA TRP A 54 -14.25 27.31 27.23
C TRP A 54 -13.07 28.16 27.72
N LEU A 55 -11.86 27.90 27.22
CA LEU A 55 -10.63 28.51 27.71
C LEU A 55 -9.94 29.26 26.57
N PRO A 56 -10.28 30.55 26.35
CA PRO A 56 -9.59 31.38 25.37
C PRO A 56 -8.20 31.77 25.90
N GLY A 57 -7.18 31.73 25.05
CA GLY A 57 -5.83 32.14 25.44
C GLY A 57 -4.77 31.80 24.39
N GLY A 58 -3.57 32.36 24.56
CA GLY A 58 -2.43 32.15 23.65
C GLY A 58 -1.44 31.03 24.07
N LEU A 59 -1.72 30.33 25.17
CA LEU A 59 -0.93 29.23 25.71
C LEU A 59 -1.75 27.93 25.72
N ALA A 60 -1.20 26.84 26.29
CA ALA A 60 -1.94 25.59 26.47
C ALA A 60 -3.17 25.84 27.36
N ALA A 61 -4.37 25.65 26.80
CA ALA A 61 -5.61 25.73 27.54
C ALA A 61 -5.73 24.59 28.59
N VAL A 62 -5.24 23.41 28.25
CA VAL A 62 -5.21 22.23 29.14
C VAL A 62 -3.82 21.61 29.07
N PHE A 63 -3.19 21.42 30.23
CA PHE A 63 -1.96 20.66 30.37
C PHE A 63 -2.22 19.52 31.37
N GLY A 64 -2.18 18.27 30.88
CA GLY A 64 -2.38 17.08 31.71
C GLY A 64 -1.07 16.31 31.82
N ASP A 65 -0.62 16.08 33.06
CA ASP A 65 0.57 15.27 33.38
C ASP A 65 0.18 14.12 34.31
N SER A 66 0.64 12.91 34.01
CA SER A 66 0.31 11.70 34.78
C SER A 66 1.41 10.66 34.61
N GLN A 67 1.82 10.03 35.71
CA GLN A 67 2.88 9.03 35.72
C GLN A 67 2.38 7.59 35.57
N ILE A 68 1.07 7.36 35.72
CA ILE A 68 0.49 6.00 35.82
C ILE A 68 -0.61 5.78 34.78
N LEU A 69 -1.31 6.84 34.36
CA LEU A 69 -2.43 6.80 33.42
C LEU A 69 -2.24 7.86 32.33
N GLY A 70 -3.26 8.06 31.46
CA GLY A 70 -3.25 9.16 30.50
C GLY A 70 -3.35 10.52 31.18
N GLY A 71 -2.54 11.49 30.75
CA GLY A 71 -2.62 12.88 31.23
C GLY A 71 -3.94 13.56 30.84
N VAL A 72 -4.48 13.24 29.66
CA VAL A 72 -5.78 13.72 29.16
C VAL A 72 -6.52 12.58 28.45
N TRP A 73 -7.81 12.38 28.77
CA TRP A 73 -8.69 11.42 28.10
C TRP A 73 -9.91 12.15 27.53
N GLY A 74 -10.07 12.13 26.19
CA GLY A 74 -11.30 12.58 25.52
C GLY A 74 -12.20 11.42 25.13
N ARG A 75 -13.49 11.46 25.50
CA ARG A 75 -14.47 10.42 25.14
C ARG A 75 -15.78 11.06 24.67
N SER A 76 -16.25 10.63 23.50
CA SER A 76 -17.58 10.91 22.99
C SER A 76 -18.30 9.60 22.68
N GLN A 77 -19.62 9.56 22.88
CA GLN A 77 -20.42 8.35 22.67
C GLN A 77 -21.05 8.28 21.26
N SER A 78 -21.09 9.40 20.55
CA SER A 78 -21.84 9.51 19.29
C SER A 78 -21.14 10.33 18.21
N ASN A 79 -19.99 10.92 18.52
CA ASN A 79 -19.28 11.82 17.61
C ASN A 79 -17.77 11.82 17.92
N ILE A 80 -17.05 12.85 17.48
CA ILE A 80 -15.62 13.02 17.68
C ILE A 80 -15.28 13.06 19.17
N GLY A 81 -14.37 12.18 19.60
CA GLY A 81 -13.85 12.17 20.97
C GLY A 81 -12.86 13.31 21.24
N VAL A 82 -11.95 13.54 20.29
CA VAL A 82 -10.94 14.62 20.32
C VAL A 82 -10.76 15.17 18.90
N LEU A 83 -10.87 16.50 18.74
CA LEU A 83 -10.61 17.21 17.49
C LEU A 83 -9.40 18.13 17.69
N GLY A 84 -8.36 17.99 16.87
CA GLY A 84 -7.23 18.91 16.83
C GLY A 84 -7.21 19.67 15.52
N GLU A 85 -7.26 21.00 15.60
CA GLU A 85 -7.26 21.90 14.45
C GLU A 85 -6.16 22.96 14.60
N SER A 86 -5.48 23.29 13.50
CA SER A 86 -4.48 24.34 13.46
C SER A 86 -4.52 25.04 12.11
N ASN A 87 -4.46 26.37 12.11
CA ASN A 87 -4.50 27.17 10.89
C ASN A 87 -3.15 27.26 10.15
N ASN A 88 -2.04 27.06 10.87
CA ASN A 88 -0.69 27.35 10.35
C ASN A 88 0.33 26.23 10.65
N TYR A 89 -0.07 25.16 11.34
CA TYR A 89 0.84 24.08 11.71
C TYR A 89 0.10 22.74 11.82
N ARG A 90 0.60 21.82 12.64
CA ARG A 90 0.01 20.49 12.85
C ARG A 90 -1.20 20.61 13.78
N GLY A 91 -2.34 20.07 13.35
CA GLY A 91 -3.54 19.97 14.21
C GLY A 91 -3.33 19.05 15.41
N VAL A 92 -2.60 17.95 15.23
CA VAL A 92 -2.25 16.98 16.30
C VAL A 92 -0.80 16.55 16.13
N VAL A 93 -0.07 16.41 17.25
CA VAL A 93 1.30 15.89 17.29
C VAL A 93 1.40 14.85 18.39
N GLY A 94 1.78 13.63 18.02
CA GLY A 94 2.10 12.55 18.96
C GLY A 94 3.60 12.33 19.03
N LYS A 95 4.16 12.20 20.25
CA LYS A 95 5.57 11.91 20.48
C LYS A 95 5.71 10.86 21.59
N SER A 96 6.60 9.91 21.39
CA SER A 96 6.99 8.92 22.39
C SER A 96 8.50 8.72 22.32
N THR A 97 9.15 8.50 23.46
CA THR A 97 10.60 8.27 23.55
C THR A 97 10.97 6.79 23.45
N THR A 98 9.99 5.89 23.58
CA THR A 98 10.24 4.45 23.69
C THR A 98 9.32 3.59 22.80
N SER A 99 8.28 4.17 22.21
CA SER A 99 7.27 3.42 21.44
C SER A 99 6.61 4.32 20.38
N TYR A 100 5.42 3.97 19.92
CA TYR A 100 4.68 4.70 18.90
C TYR A 100 4.31 6.13 19.36
N GLY A 101 4.51 7.11 18.49
CA GLY A 101 4.02 8.48 18.70
C GLY A 101 2.50 8.58 18.64
N GLY A 102 1.83 7.66 17.93
CA GLY A 102 0.38 7.52 17.87
C GLY A 102 -0.01 6.06 17.65
N PHE A 103 -1.12 5.64 18.24
CA PHE A 103 -1.69 4.30 18.11
C PHE A 103 -3.18 4.46 17.80
N PHE A 104 -3.62 3.93 16.67
CA PHE A 104 -4.99 4.05 16.18
C PHE A 104 -5.56 2.64 16.02
N GLU A 105 -6.70 2.40 16.65
CA GLU A 105 -7.39 1.11 16.67
C GLU A 105 -8.89 1.35 16.51
N SER A 106 -9.52 0.53 15.69
CA SER A 106 -10.95 0.49 15.45
C SER A 106 -11.49 -0.89 15.77
N GLY A 107 -12.66 -0.94 16.44
CA GLY A 107 -13.41 -2.19 16.60
C GLY A 107 -14.01 -2.71 15.29
N ASN A 108 -13.95 -1.91 14.22
CA ASN A 108 -14.21 -2.33 12.85
C ASN A 108 -12.86 -2.61 12.19
N ASP A 109 -12.65 -3.85 11.77
CA ASP A 109 -11.41 -4.47 11.28
C ASP A 109 -10.81 -3.85 10.00
N HIS A 110 -11.38 -2.76 9.49
CA HIS A 110 -10.95 -2.12 8.24
C HIS A 110 -10.69 -0.61 8.33
N LEU A 111 -10.94 0.04 9.48
CA LEU A 111 -11.07 1.51 9.55
C LEU A 111 -10.23 2.17 10.66
N ASP A 112 -8.96 1.80 10.80
CA ASP A 112 -8.07 2.38 11.82
C ASP A 112 -7.60 3.80 11.48
N LEU A 113 -7.25 4.05 10.22
CA LEU A 113 -6.72 5.35 9.76
C LEU A 113 -7.26 5.69 8.37
N ALA A 114 -7.86 6.88 8.25
CA ALA A 114 -8.26 7.46 6.98
C ALA A 114 -7.56 8.81 6.77
N LEU A 115 -7.07 9.05 5.56
CA LEU A 115 -6.52 10.35 5.15
C LEU A 115 -7.61 11.12 4.39
N GLY A 116 -7.98 12.31 4.89
CA GLY A 116 -8.99 13.15 4.26
C GLY A 116 -8.48 13.99 3.09
N GLY A 117 -9.40 14.59 2.33
CA GLY A 117 -9.11 15.48 1.20
C GLY A 117 -8.85 14.74 -0.12
N ALA A 118 -8.48 15.49 -1.17
CA ALA A 118 -8.25 14.92 -2.50
C ALA A 118 -6.87 14.23 -2.66
N VAL A 119 -5.90 14.53 -1.79
CA VAL A 119 -4.55 13.97 -1.83
C VAL A 119 -4.06 13.65 -0.42
N GLY A 120 -3.98 12.37 -0.09
CA GLY A 120 -3.35 11.87 1.14
C GLY A 120 -1.84 11.63 0.96
N ARG A 121 -1.04 11.89 2.00
CA ARG A 121 0.39 11.58 2.02
C ARG A 121 0.80 10.98 3.36
N ILE A 122 1.64 9.97 3.30
CA ILE A 122 2.37 9.39 4.45
C ILE A 122 3.85 9.54 4.13
N ASN A 123 4.57 10.30 4.96
CA ASN A 123 5.99 10.58 4.77
C ASN A 123 6.75 10.31 6.07
N SER A 124 7.98 9.81 5.95
CA SER A 124 9.02 9.96 6.97
C SER A 124 9.53 11.41 7.02
N ASP A 125 10.49 11.72 7.91
CA ASP A 125 10.96 13.09 8.13
C ASP A 125 11.44 13.76 6.82
N PRO A 126 10.72 14.76 6.29
CA PRO A 126 11.07 15.40 5.03
C PRO A 126 12.31 16.31 5.13
N GLY A 127 12.78 16.59 6.35
CA GLY A 127 14.01 17.35 6.58
C GLY A 127 15.27 16.49 6.62
N ASP A 128 15.14 15.16 6.65
CA ASP A 128 16.25 14.22 6.69
C ASP A 128 16.38 13.48 5.34
N GLU A 129 17.52 13.69 4.69
CA GLU A 129 17.85 13.09 3.38
C GLU A 129 17.95 11.56 3.40
N ASN A 130 18.11 10.97 4.60
CA ASN A 130 18.22 9.53 4.79
C ASN A 130 16.97 8.93 5.43
N SER A 131 15.85 9.67 5.48
CA SER A 131 14.62 9.15 6.09
C SER A 131 14.06 7.95 5.33
N VAL A 132 13.57 6.95 6.07
CA VAL A 132 13.03 5.70 5.52
C VAL A 132 11.60 5.50 6.00
N LEU A 133 10.70 5.13 5.08
CA LEU A 133 9.34 4.71 5.38
C LEU A 133 9.23 3.19 5.29
N TYR A 134 8.92 2.54 6.41
CA TYR A 134 8.61 1.11 6.45
C TYR A 134 7.10 0.89 6.37
N LEU A 135 6.68 -0.03 5.50
CA LEU A 135 5.33 -0.61 5.46
C LEU A 135 5.48 -2.12 5.61
N SER A 136 4.97 -2.69 6.72
CA SER A 136 5.22 -4.09 7.06
C SER A 136 4.03 -4.70 7.79
N SER A 137 3.79 -6.00 7.55
CA SER A 137 2.77 -6.83 8.20
C SER A 137 3.35 -8.20 8.51
N ASN A 138 2.81 -8.89 9.52
CA ASN A 138 3.13 -10.30 9.79
C ASN A 138 2.47 -11.25 8.77
N ALA A 139 1.49 -10.76 8.01
CA ALA A 139 0.85 -11.46 6.91
C ALA A 139 1.01 -10.59 5.64
N ASP A 140 -0.09 -10.14 5.05
CA ASP A 140 -0.06 -9.42 3.79
C ASP A 140 0.03 -7.90 3.97
N VAL A 141 0.66 -7.24 2.99
CA VAL A 141 0.52 -5.80 2.73
C VAL A 141 -0.29 -5.66 1.44
N ILE A 142 -1.52 -5.18 1.55
CA ILE A 142 -2.45 -5.08 0.43
C ILE A 142 -2.52 -3.64 -0.05
N ILE A 143 -2.19 -3.41 -1.33
CA ILE A 143 -2.42 -2.13 -2.02
C ILE A 143 -3.60 -2.34 -2.96
N LYS A 144 -4.77 -1.87 -2.54
CA LYS A 144 -5.98 -1.90 -3.37
C LYS A 144 -6.01 -0.65 -4.25
N LEU A 145 -5.95 -0.86 -5.56
CA LEU A 145 -6.15 0.20 -6.54
C LEU A 145 -7.64 0.40 -6.76
N ASP A 146 -8.04 1.66 -6.96
CA ASP A 146 -9.39 2.06 -7.37
C ASP A 146 -10.53 1.49 -6.51
N ASN A 147 -10.88 2.20 -5.43
CA ASN A 147 -11.90 1.68 -4.52
C ASN A 147 -13.33 1.91 -5.03
N ASP A 148 -13.53 2.76 -6.03
CA ASP A 148 -14.83 3.13 -6.60
C ASP A 148 -15.15 2.47 -7.95
N GLY A 149 -14.24 1.72 -8.56
CA GLY A 149 -14.49 0.97 -9.79
C GLY A 149 -14.35 1.81 -11.07
N GLY A 150 -13.67 2.96 -10.99
CA GLY A 150 -13.37 3.81 -12.14
C GLY A 150 -12.14 3.32 -12.89
N GLU A 151 -12.23 3.24 -14.22
CA GLU A 151 -11.10 2.85 -15.06
C GLU A 151 -9.93 3.85 -14.88
N ASN A 152 -8.69 3.37 -14.99
CA ASN A 152 -7.44 4.11 -15.33
C ASN A 152 -6.42 4.31 -14.22
N ASN A 153 -6.64 3.70 -13.06
CA ASN A 153 -5.78 3.92 -11.91
C ASN A 153 -4.61 2.93 -11.91
N ARG A 154 -3.54 3.29 -11.20
CA ARG A 154 -2.32 2.47 -11.15
C ARG A 154 -1.53 2.68 -9.87
N LEU A 155 -0.80 1.64 -9.48
CA LEU A 155 0.33 1.80 -8.56
C LEU A 155 1.50 2.43 -9.32
N ARG A 156 2.12 3.46 -8.73
CA ARG A 156 3.22 4.21 -9.35
C ARG A 156 4.42 4.27 -8.42
N VAL A 157 5.58 3.88 -8.95
CA VAL A 157 6.88 4.27 -8.39
C VAL A 157 7.40 5.40 -9.27
N VAL A 158 7.65 6.54 -8.66
CA VAL A 158 8.09 7.77 -9.34
C VAL A 158 9.53 8.10 -8.98
N ASN A 159 10.28 8.63 -9.94
CA ASN A 159 11.61 9.19 -9.66
C ASN A 159 11.51 10.62 -9.10
N SER A 160 12.66 11.19 -8.73
CA SER A 160 12.75 12.57 -8.21
C SER A 160 12.31 13.65 -9.21
N GLY A 161 12.28 13.33 -10.52
CA GLY A 161 11.74 14.20 -11.56
C GLY A 161 10.23 14.08 -11.78
N GLY A 162 9.54 13.22 -11.02
CA GLY A 162 8.10 12.99 -11.12
C GLY A 162 7.67 12.04 -12.25
N GLY A 163 8.63 11.42 -12.95
CA GLY A 163 8.34 10.43 -13.99
C GLY A 163 8.11 9.04 -13.41
N ASP A 164 7.18 8.29 -14.00
CA ASP A 164 6.94 6.89 -13.67
C ASP A 164 8.14 6.02 -14.08
N VAL A 165 8.68 5.26 -13.14
CA VAL A 165 9.76 4.29 -13.40
C VAL A 165 9.29 2.84 -13.30
N PHE A 166 8.21 2.61 -12.56
CA PHE A 166 7.54 1.31 -12.46
C PHE A 166 6.05 1.53 -12.20
N THR A 167 5.19 0.83 -12.93
CA THR A 167 3.74 0.90 -12.76
C THR A 167 3.08 -0.47 -12.86
N VAL A 168 1.97 -0.63 -12.11
CA VAL A 168 1.04 -1.75 -12.26
C VAL A 168 -0.37 -1.18 -12.35
N ASP A 169 -1.07 -1.46 -13.45
CA ASP A 169 -2.47 -1.07 -13.62
C ASP A 169 -3.43 -2.08 -13.00
N GLU A 170 -4.73 -1.77 -13.02
CA GLU A 170 -5.79 -2.62 -12.46
C GLU A 170 -5.97 -3.96 -13.21
N SER A 171 -5.48 -4.05 -14.45
CA SER A 171 -5.46 -5.28 -15.24
C SER A 171 -4.21 -6.14 -14.96
N GLY A 172 -3.30 -5.65 -14.11
CA GLY A 172 -2.04 -6.33 -13.80
C GLY A 172 -0.95 -6.15 -14.86
N ASN A 173 -1.11 -5.23 -15.81
CA ASN A 173 -0.04 -4.91 -16.76
C ASN A 173 1.08 -4.17 -16.04
N LEU A 174 2.31 -4.66 -16.24
CA LEU A 174 3.51 -4.15 -15.60
C LEU A 174 4.35 -3.40 -16.63
N ALA A 175 4.70 -2.16 -16.31
CA ALA A 175 5.66 -1.37 -17.09
C ALA A 175 6.83 -0.94 -16.22
N ALA A 176 8.04 -1.03 -16.77
CA ALA A 176 9.26 -0.62 -16.11
C ALA A 176 10.14 0.16 -17.11
N ALA A 177 10.63 1.33 -16.71
CA ALA A 177 11.50 2.16 -17.53
C ALA A 177 12.98 1.71 -17.49
N GLY A 178 13.36 0.92 -16.49
CA GLY A 178 14.71 0.41 -16.28
C GLY A 178 14.92 -1.03 -16.76
N SER A 179 16.07 -1.61 -16.42
CA SER A 179 16.40 -3.00 -16.74
C SER A 179 15.59 -4.02 -15.92
N LYS A 180 15.30 -5.19 -16.51
CA LYS A 180 14.68 -6.34 -15.83
C LYS A 180 15.73 -7.42 -15.58
N SER A 181 16.18 -7.54 -14.35
CA SER A 181 17.26 -8.46 -13.98
C SER A 181 16.90 -9.37 -12.80
N ALA A 182 17.31 -10.64 -12.88
CA ALA A 182 17.36 -11.55 -11.74
C ALA A 182 18.73 -11.46 -11.05
N VAL A 183 18.74 -11.52 -9.71
CA VAL A 183 19.97 -11.68 -8.93
C VAL A 183 20.20 -13.17 -8.70
N VAL A 184 21.30 -13.70 -9.22
CA VAL A 184 21.65 -15.13 -9.09
C VAL A 184 22.97 -15.26 -8.35
N GLU A 185 22.94 -16.02 -7.26
CA GLU A 185 24.15 -16.40 -6.53
C GLU A 185 24.95 -17.41 -7.34
N THR A 186 26.27 -17.19 -7.41
CA THR A 186 27.19 -18.12 -8.06
C THR A 186 28.18 -18.66 -7.05
N ALA A 187 28.54 -19.94 -7.19
CA ALA A 187 29.42 -20.62 -6.23
C ALA A 187 30.80 -19.94 -6.09
N ASN A 188 31.35 -19.42 -7.19
CA ASN A 188 32.75 -18.95 -7.24
C ASN A 188 32.90 -17.47 -7.64
N HIS A 189 31.80 -16.77 -7.94
CA HIS A 189 31.88 -15.41 -8.47
C HIS A 189 31.01 -14.40 -7.69
N GLY A 190 30.25 -14.82 -6.68
CA GLY A 190 29.28 -13.98 -5.99
C GLY A 190 28.03 -13.70 -6.83
N SER A 191 27.17 -12.78 -6.39
CA SER A 191 25.90 -12.49 -7.06
C SER A 191 26.10 -11.88 -8.46
N ARG A 192 25.31 -12.31 -9.44
CA ARG A 192 25.31 -11.76 -10.80
C ARG A 192 23.90 -11.33 -11.21
N LEU A 193 23.83 -10.24 -11.98
CA LEU A 193 22.61 -9.84 -12.66
C LEU A 193 22.49 -10.62 -13.97
N LEU A 194 21.36 -11.30 -14.17
CA LEU A 194 20.97 -11.90 -15.43
C LEU A 194 19.78 -11.11 -15.98
N TYR A 195 19.88 -10.67 -17.24
CA TYR A 195 18.90 -9.78 -17.85
C TYR A 195 17.88 -10.57 -18.68
N ALA A 196 16.62 -10.12 -18.64
CA ALA A 196 15.53 -10.73 -19.40
C ALA A 196 15.71 -10.53 -20.92
N VAL A 197 15.34 -11.55 -21.69
CA VAL A 197 15.15 -11.43 -23.14
C VAL A 197 13.80 -10.76 -23.38
N GLU A 198 13.78 -9.68 -24.17
CA GLU A 198 12.57 -8.96 -24.51
C GLU A 198 12.19 -9.18 -25.97
N SER A 199 10.89 -9.16 -26.24
CA SER A 199 10.32 -9.32 -27.57
C SER A 199 9.37 -8.17 -27.89
N PRO A 200 9.28 -7.76 -29.18
CA PRO A 200 8.24 -6.85 -29.67
C PRO A 200 6.80 -7.29 -29.37
N GLU A 201 6.56 -8.58 -29.16
CA GLU A 201 5.25 -9.23 -28.95
C GLU A 201 5.30 -10.21 -27.76
N VAL A 202 4.13 -10.64 -27.27
CA VAL A 202 3.99 -11.56 -26.13
C VAL A 202 4.10 -13.03 -26.56
N TRP A 203 5.33 -13.55 -26.63
CA TRP A 203 5.62 -14.95 -26.96
C TRP A 203 5.91 -15.79 -25.71
N PHE A 204 5.37 -17.01 -25.68
CA PHE A 204 5.72 -18.06 -24.72
C PHE A 204 6.46 -19.20 -25.43
N GLU A 205 7.29 -19.89 -24.66
CA GLU A 205 8.20 -20.91 -25.17
C GLU A 205 8.07 -22.21 -24.41
N ASP A 206 8.22 -23.32 -25.12
CA ASP A 206 8.33 -24.64 -24.53
C ASP A 206 9.49 -25.42 -25.18
N PHE A 207 10.13 -26.27 -24.39
CA PHE A 207 11.33 -26.99 -24.77
C PHE A 207 11.15 -28.48 -24.52
N GLY A 208 11.68 -29.30 -25.41
CA GLY A 208 11.69 -30.73 -25.20
C GLY A 208 12.60 -31.44 -26.17
N ALA A 209 12.52 -32.77 -26.17
CA ALA A 209 13.27 -33.64 -27.06
C ALA A 209 12.36 -34.71 -27.65
N ALA A 210 12.69 -35.17 -28.85
CA ALA A 210 12.01 -36.28 -29.51
C ALA A 210 13.00 -37.12 -30.32
N ALA A 211 12.59 -38.34 -30.69
CA ALA A 211 13.38 -39.23 -31.53
C ALA A 211 12.67 -39.45 -32.87
N LEU A 212 13.43 -39.38 -33.95
CA LEU A 212 12.97 -39.84 -35.26
C LEU A 212 12.83 -41.36 -35.23
N VAL A 213 11.72 -41.85 -35.80
CA VAL A 213 11.50 -43.27 -36.08
C VAL A 213 11.25 -43.38 -37.58
N ALA A 214 12.12 -44.11 -38.28
CA ALA A 214 12.13 -44.17 -39.73
C ALA A 214 12.20 -42.78 -40.40
N GLY A 215 13.03 -41.88 -39.86
CA GLY A 215 13.27 -40.54 -40.40
C GLY A 215 12.18 -39.51 -40.11
N GLU A 216 11.19 -39.82 -39.28
CA GLU A 216 10.11 -38.89 -38.94
C GLU A 216 9.77 -38.94 -37.45
N ALA A 217 9.40 -37.79 -36.88
CA ALA A 217 8.82 -37.68 -35.55
C ALA A 217 7.64 -36.71 -35.58
N THR A 218 6.50 -37.12 -35.04
CA THR A 218 5.39 -36.20 -34.75
C THR A 218 5.35 -35.95 -33.25
N VAL A 219 5.49 -34.69 -32.85
CA VAL A 219 5.52 -34.26 -31.46
C VAL A 219 4.19 -33.57 -31.16
N ALA A 220 3.40 -34.18 -30.29
CA ALA A 220 2.20 -33.56 -29.76
C ALA A 220 2.55 -32.48 -28.75
N PHE A 221 1.80 -31.38 -28.74
CA PHE A 221 1.95 -30.37 -27.71
C PHE A 221 1.39 -30.86 -26.39
N ASP A 222 2.00 -30.40 -25.28
CA ASP A 222 1.36 -30.52 -23.98
C ASP A 222 0.00 -29.77 -24.03
N PRO A 223 -1.11 -30.42 -23.63
CA PRO A 223 -2.43 -29.83 -23.74
C PRO A 223 -2.59 -28.58 -22.85
N VAL A 224 -1.92 -28.52 -21.69
CA VAL A 224 -1.92 -27.35 -20.81
C VAL A 224 -1.14 -26.21 -21.46
N PHE A 225 0.03 -26.49 -22.05
CA PHE A 225 0.75 -25.46 -22.82
C PHE A 225 -0.14 -24.91 -23.94
N GLY A 226 -0.81 -25.80 -24.70
CA GLY A 226 -1.73 -25.42 -25.76
C GLY A 226 -2.93 -24.57 -25.32
N GLU A 227 -3.31 -24.59 -24.03
CA GLU A 227 -4.32 -23.69 -23.49
C GLU A 227 -3.81 -22.26 -23.26
N THR A 228 -2.49 -22.08 -23.08
CA THR A 228 -1.85 -20.79 -22.79
C THR A 228 -1.45 -19.99 -24.03
N VAL A 229 -1.31 -20.65 -25.17
CA VAL A 229 -0.85 -20.05 -26.45
C VAL A 229 -1.86 -20.26 -27.58
N ASN A 230 -1.71 -19.49 -28.66
CA ASN A 230 -2.52 -19.66 -29.86
C ASN A 230 -1.77 -20.43 -30.95
N LEU A 231 -1.95 -21.76 -30.97
CA LEU A 231 -1.35 -22.67 -31.94
C LEU A 231 -2.15 -22.77 -33.26
N LYS A 232 -3.22 -21.98 -33.40
CA LYS A 232 -3.99 -21.88 -34.65
C LYS A 232 -3.43 -20.81 -35.60
N GLU A 233 -2.60 -19.90 -35.08
CA GLU A 233 -1.84 -18.93 -35.86
C GLU A 233 -0.41 -19.42 -36.10
N ASP A 234 0.42 -18.57 -36.71
CA ASP A 234 1.83 -18.86 -36.90
C ASP A 234 2.58 -18.98 -35.57
N TYR A 235 3.29 -20.09 -35.44
CA TYR A 235 4.26 -20.36 -34.39
C TYR A 235 5.57 -20.86 -34.99
N HIS A 236 6.65 -20.80 -34.21
CA HIS A 236 7.97 -21.26 -34.61
C HIS A 236 8.33 -22.56 -33.89
N VAL A 237 9.03 -23.44 -34.61
CA VAL A 237 9.68 -24.62 -34.05
C VAL A 237 11.11 -24.61 -34.53
N PHE A 238 12.05 -24.58 -33.59
CA PHE A 238 13.48 -24.73 -33.85
C PHE A 238 13.89 -26.13 -33.40
N VAL A 239 14.73 -26.81 -34.18
CA VAL A 239 15.17 -28.17 -33.89
C VAL A 239 16.70 -28.26 -33.95
N THR A 240 17.29 -29.05 -33.07
CA THR A 240 18.75 -29.30 -33.02
C THR A 240 19.00 -30.81 -32.92
N PRO A 241 19.71 -31.44 -33.87
CA PRO A 241 20.00 -32.86 -33.79
C PRO A 241 20.96 -33.20 -32.64
N LEU A 242 20.79 -34.38 -32.05
CA LEU A 242 21.56 -34.92 -30.93
C LEU A 242 22.25 -36.25 -31.28
N CYS A 243 22.65 -36.42 -32.54
CA CYS A 243 23.40 -37.58 -33.03
C CYS A 243 24.77 -37.16 -33.56
N ASP A 244 25.72 -38.09 -33.54
CA ASP A 244 27.09 -37.89 -34.02
C ASP A 244 27.14 -37.74 -35.55
N ASP A 245 26.29 -38.49 -36.26
CA ASP A 245 26.21 -38.44 -37.71
C ASP A 245 25.49 -37.17 -38.17
N PRO A 246 26.01 -36.46 -39.19
CA PRO A 246 25.33 -35.29 -39.73
C PRO A 246 23.96 -35.65 -40.32
N VAL A 247 22.91 -35.00 -39.80
CA VAL A 247 21.53 -35.14 -40.27
C VAL A 247 20.94 -33.78 -40.63
N LEU A 248 20.12 -33.76 -41.67
CA LEU A 248 19.31 -32.61 -42.05
C LEU A 248 17.93 -32.75 -41.41
N LEU A 249 17.58 -31.85 -40.49
CA LEU A 249 16.24 -31.79 -39.90
C LEU A 249 15.39 -30.71 -40.58
N SER A 250 14.12 -31.00 -40.79
CA SER A 250 13.14 -30.05 -41.31
C SER A 250 11.79 -30.21 -40.60
N VAL A 251 11.17 -29.09 -40.22
CA VAL A 251 9.80 -29.09 -39.72
C VAL A 251 8.87 -29.12 -40.93
N THR A 252 8.20 -30.25 -41.16
CA THR A 252 7.42 -30.50 -42.37
C THR A 252 5.92 -30.25 -42.19
N SER A 253 5.43 -30.25 -40.95
CA SER A 253 4.03 -29.94 -40.63
C SER A 253 3.94 -29.13 -39.33
N LYS A 254 3.08 -28.11 -39.34
CA LYS A 254 2.68 -27.34 -38.17
C LYS A 254 1.16 -27.39 -38.08
N GLN A 255 0.63 -28.03 -37.04
CA GLN A 255 -0.80 -28.14 -36.75
C GLN A 255 -1.09 -27.57 -35.36
N ALA A 256 -2.36 -27.43 -34.98
CA ALA A 256 -2.73 -26.89 -33.68
C ALA A 256 -2.44 -27.84 -32.50
N ALA A 257 -2.35 -29.15 -32.75
CA ALA A 257 -2.14 -30.17 -31.72
C ALA A 257 -0.73 -30.79 -31.74
N ALA A 258 0.03 -30.61 -32.82
CA ALA A 258 1.32 -31.22 -33.01
C ALA A 258 2.13 -30.53 -34.12
N PHE A 259 3.42 -30.83 -34.17
CA PHE A 259 4.28 -30.58 -35.33
C PHE A 259 5.00 -31.86 -35.74
N THR A 260 5.43 -31.92 -37.00
CA THR A 260 6.17 -33.07 -37.55
C THR A 260 7.55 -32.62 -38.00
N VAL A 261 8.56 -33.37 -37.62
CA VAL A 261 9.96 -33.19 -38.01
C VAL A 261 10.36 -34.39 -38.86
N ARG A 262 10.98 -34.11 -40.01
CA ARG A 262 11.61 -35.10 -40.85
C ARG A 262 13.12 -34.93 -40.78
N GLY A 263 13.82 -36.04 -40.58
CA GLY A 263 15.28 -36.11 -40.61
C GLY A 263 15.79 -37.08 -41.68
N VAL A 264 16.79 -36.62 -42.42
CA VAL A 264 17.50 -37.45 -43.41
C VAL A 264 19.01 -37.35 -43.20
N THR A 265 19.71 -38.44 -43.44
CA THR A 265 21.17 -38.46 -43.53
C THR A 265 21.64 -37.73 -44.80
N LEU A 266 22.94 -37.43 -44.92
CA LEU A 266 23.47 -36.71 -46.08
C LEU A 266 23.35 -37.48 -47.41
N ASP A 267 23.27 -38.80 -47.37
CA ASP A 267 23.00 -39.67 -48.51
C ASP A 267 21.48 -39.88 -48.77
N GLY A 268 20.63 -39.15 -48.04
CA GLY A 268 19.19 -39.08 -48.27
C GLY A 268 18.38 -40.22 -47.66
N GLN A 269 18.99 -41.07 -46.82
CA GLN A 269 18.28 -42.13 -46.11
C GLN A 269 17.53 -41.56 -44.88
N PRO A 270 16.45 -42.22 -44.43
CA PRO A 270 15.80 -41.87 -43.18
C PRO A 270 16.79 -41.90 -42.01
N ALA A 271 16.84 -40.83 -41.22
CA ALA A 271 17.71 -40.76 -40.06
C ALA A 271 17.06 -41.37 -38.81
N GLU A 272 17.85 -42.05 -37.99
CA GLU A 272 17.50 -42.48 -36.64
C GLU A 272 18.27 -41.60 -35.65
N CYS A 273 17.69 -40.44 -35.31
CA CYS A 273 18.36 -39.42 -34.52
C CYS A 273 17.38 -38.79 -33.52
N SER A 274 17.85 -38.52 -32.31
CA SER A 274 17.12 -37.67 -31.36
C SER A 274 17.40 -36.20 -31.65
N PHE A 275 16.48 -35.31 -31.29
CA PHE A 275 16.65 -33.88 -31.45
C PHE A 275 15.98 -33.13 -30.30
N ASP A 276 16.59 -32.01 -29.91
CA ASP A 276 15.95 -31.01 -29.06
C ASP A 276 15.07 -30.10 -29.93
N TYR A 277 13.98 -29.60 -29.35
CA TYR A 277 13.13 -28.59 -29.96
C TYR A 277 12.83 -27.42 -29.02
N ARG A 278 12.57 -26.26 -29.63
CA ARG A 278 12.04 -25.05 -28.98
C ARG A 278 10.81 -24.60 -29.75
N ILE A 279 9.67 -24.55 -29.08
CA ILE A 279 8.41 -24.01 -29.60
C ILE A 279 8.32 -22.56 -29.16
N VAL A 280 7.90 -21.67 -30.05
CA VAL A 280 7.65 -20.24 -29.75
C VAL A 280 6.29 -19.86 -30.32
N ALA A 281 5.32 -19.58 -29.45
CA ALA A 281 3.94 -19.28 -29.83
C ALA A 281 3.38 -18.06 -29.07
N ARG A 282 2.51 -17.27 -29.71
CA ARG A 282 1.92 -16.08 -29.06
C ARG A 282 1.02 -16.50 -27.91
N ARG A 283 1.07 -15.75 -26.81
CA ARG A 283 0.15 -15.93 -25.67
C ARG A 283 -1.29 -15.72 -26.16
N ARG A 284 -2.15 -16.63 -25.75
CA ARG A 284 -3.58 -16.59 -26.07
C ARG A 284 -4.22 -15.32 -25.49
N GLY A 285 -4.95 -14.58 -26.31
CA GLY A 285 -5.60 -13.32 -25.95
C GLY A 285 -4.72 -12.07 -26.04
N TYR A 286 -3.45 -12.20 -26.44
CA TYR A 286 -2.49 -11.10 -26.56
C TYR A 286 -1.87 -11.03 -27.97
N GLU A 287 -2.47 -11.70 -28.96
CA GLU A 287 -1.90 -11.91 -30.29
C GLU A 287 -1.72 -10.61 -31.09
N SER A 288 -2.49 -9.56 -30.76
CA SER A 288 -2.42 -8.24 -31.39
C SER A 288 -1.43 -7.27 -30.73
N VAL A 289 -0.84 -7.65 -29.59
CA VAL A 289 0.06 -6.76 -28.84
C VAL A 289 1.44 -6.77 -29.47
N ARG A 290 1.83 -5.64 -30.07
CA ARG A 290 3.15 -5.46 -30.69
C ARG A 290 3.67 -4.04 -30.56
N LEU A 291 4.81 -3.86 -29.88
CA LEU A 291 5.50 -2.56 -29.72
C LEU A 291 4.53 -1.41 -29.39
N ALA A 292 3.61 -1.66 -28.47
CA ALA A 292 2.69 -0.62 -28.02
C ALA A 292 3.49 0.56 -27.43
N PRO A 293 3.09 1.81 -27.71
CA PRO A 293 3.64 2.97 -27.05
C PRO A 293 3.64 2.82 -25.53
N ALA A 294 4.70 3.30 -24.87
CA ALA A 294 4.74 3.35 -23.41
C ALA A 294 3.59 4.18 -22.81
N SER A 295 3.05 5.14 -23.58
CA SER A 295 1.85 5.90 -23.21
C SER A 295 0.62 5.02 -23.06
N ASP A 296 0.56 3.87 -23.72
CA ASP A 296 -0.62 2.99 -23.73
C ASP A 296 -0.60 2.06 -22.51
N ALA A 297 0.59 1.66 -22.07
CA ALA A 297 0.78 1.07 -20.73
C ALA A 297 0.47 2.08 -19.61
N ALA A 298 0.53 3.38 -19.94
CA ALA A 298 0.21 4.49 -19.06
C ALA A 298 -1.16 5.11 -19.36
N GLY A 299 -2.03 4.48 -20.16
CA GLY A 299 -3.10 5.19 -20.85
C GLY A 299 -4.27 4.32 -21.27
N LEU A 300 -4.98 3.79 -20.29
CA LEU A 300 -6.38 4.16 -20.25
C LEU A 300 -6.44 5.43 -19.34
N GLY A 301 -7.11 6.50 -19.80
CA GLY A 301 -7.50 7.70 -19.03
C GLY A 301 -6.46 8.80 -18.73
N GLY A 302 -6.31 9.76 -19.62
CA GLY A 302 -5.65 11.04 -19.33
C GLY A 302 -5.96 12.09 -20.39
N ASN A 303 -7.15 12.67 -20.30
CA ASN A 303 -7.56 13.82 -21.11
C ASN A 303 -6.53 14.95 -21.07
N GLN A 304 -6.48 15.66 -22.20
CA GLN A 304 -5.83 16.95 -22.34
C GLN A 304 -6.22 17.91 -21.21
N GLU A 305 -5.24 18.61 -20.64
CA GLU A 305 -5.29 20.03 -20.23
C GLU A 305 -3.87 20.43 -19.76
N GLY A 306 -3.25 21.54 -20.20
CA GLY A 306 -3.72 22.58 -21.09
C GLY A 306 -2.58 23.46 -21.60
N ARG A 307 -2.74 23.92 -22.84
CA ARG A 307 -2.36 25.29 -23.19
C ARG A 307 -3.31 26.23 -22.45
N ARG A 308 -2.75 27.04 -21.54
CA ARG A 308 -2.89 28.50 -21.49
C ARG A 308 -1.74 29.06 -20.66
#